data_AF-A0A1H1JXV8-F1
#
_entry.id   AF-A0A1H1JXV8-F1
#
_cell.length_a   1.000
_cell.length_b   1.000
_cell.length_c   1.000
_cell.angle_alpha   90.00
_cell.angle_beta   90.00
_cell.angle_gamma   90.00
#
_symmetry.space_group_name_H-M   'P 1'
#
loop_
_entity.id
_entity.type
_entity.pdbx_description
1 polymer ?
#
loop_
_entity_poly.entity_id
_entity_poly.type
_entity_poly.pdbx_seq_one_letter_code
_entity_poly.pdbx_strand_id
1 'polypeptide(L)' 'MLSLHEVATLLLIKDAPDRVGLDSPELGALSKLELVDMGPPDVVMPKPRVSARGHGMLRALRC' A
#
# COMPACT_ATOMS: atom_id res chain seq x y z
N MET A 1 7.26 12.76 -4.01
CA MET A 1 5.84 13.10 -3.73
C MET A 1 4.99 12.00 -4.34
N LEU A 2 3.94 11.56 -3.67
CA LEU A 2 3.03 10.55 -4.23
C LEU A 2 2.14 11.18 -5.31
N SER A 3 1.94 10.45 -6.39
CA SER A 3 0.91 10.70 -7.38
C SER A 3 -0.49 10.39 -6.82
N LEU A 4 -1.53 10.90 -7.47
CA LEU A 4 -2.92 10.60 -7.11
C LEU A 4 -3.21 9.08 -7.14
N HIS A 5 -2.59 8.37 -8.09
CA HIS A 5 -2.80 6.92 -8.25
C HIS A 5 -2.18 6.16 -7.08
N GLU A 6 -0.97 6.54 -6.65
CA GLU A 6 -0.32 5.93 -5.48
C GLU A 6 -1.08 6.21 -4.18
N VAL A 7 -1.63 7.42 -4.01
CA VAL A 7 -2.49 7.75 -2.85
C VAL A 7 -3.77 6.92 -2.88
N ALA A 8 -4.42 6.79 -4.04
CA ALA A 8 -5.62 5.97 -4.21
C ALA A 8 -5.35 4.49 -3.92
N THR A 9 -4.25 3.94 -4.42
CA THR A 9 -3.83 2.56 -4.13
C THR A 9 -3.51 2.38 -2.65
N LEU A 10 -2.84 3.34 -1.99
CA LEU A 10 -2.56 3.26 -0.56
C LEU A 10 -3.84 3.26 0.30
N LEU A 11 -4.86 4.05 -0.10
CA LEU A 11 -6.19 4.02 0.52
C LEU A 11 -6.91 2.68 0.25
N LEU A 12 -6.79 2.15 -0.97
CA LEU A 12 -7.38 0.87 -1.33
C LEU A 12 -6.77 -0.31 -0.56
N ILE A 13 -5.45 -0.31 -0.36
CA ILE A 13 -4.76 -1.32 0.47
C ILE A 13 -5.24 -1.25 1.92
N LYS A 14 -5.49 -0.04 2.45
CA LYS A 14 -5.99 0.14 3.81
C LYS A 14 -7.40 -0.42 3.99
N ASP A 15 -8.30 -0.14 3.04
CA ASP A 15 -9.73 -0.39 3.21
C ASP A 15 -10.19 -1.71 2.59
N ALA A 16 -9.52 -2.19 1.53
CA ALA A 16 -9.84 -3.42 0.81
C ALA A 16 -8.57 -4.06 0.17
N PRO A 17 -7.63 -4.58 0.97
CA PRO A 17 -6.36 -5.14 0.47
C PRO A 17 -6.56 -6.29 -0.53
N ASP A 18 -7.66 -7.03 -0.43
CA ASP A 18 -8.05 -8.11 -1.36
C ASP A 18 -8.33 -7.63 -2.80
N ARG A 19 -8.57 -6.33 -3.00
CA ARG A 19 -8.87 -5.75 -4.31
C ARG A 19 -7.64 -5.26 -5.05
N VAL A 20 -6.46 -5.36 -4.44
CA VAL A 20 -5.22 -4.86 -5.01
C VAL A 20 -4.48 -6.02 -5.64
N GLY A 21 -4.34 -5.97 -6.97
CA GLY A 21 -3.53 -6.94 -7.69
C GLY A 21 -2.05 -6.82 -7.31
N LEU A 22 -1.38 -7.96 -7.11
CA LEU A 22 0.04 -7.99 -6.75
C LEU A 22 0.96 -7.43 -7.84
N ASP A 23 0.48 -7.40 -9.09
CA ASP A 23 1.20 -6.86 -10.26
C ASP A 23 0.95 -5.35 -10.49
N SER A 24 0.27 -4.66 -9.56
CA SER A 24 0.07 -3.21 -9.67
C SER A 24 1.42 -2.47 -9.62
N PRO A 25 1.73 -1.62 -10.62
CA PRO A 25 2.97 -0.85 -10.63
C PRO A 25 3.07 0.12 -9.45
N GLU A 26 1.93 0.62 -8.97
CA GLU A 26 1.83 1.46 -7.78
C GLU A 26 2.25 0.69 -6.52
N LEU A 27 1.97 -0.61 -6.44
CA LEU A 27 2.37 -1.44 -5.29
C LEU A 27 3.89 -1.50 -5.15
N GLY A 28 4.60 -1.66 -6.26
CA GLY A 28 6.06 -1.63 -6.29
C GLY A 28 6.62 -0.25 -5.90
N ALA A 29 5.99 0.83 -6.35
CA ALA A 29 6.38 2.19 -5.97
C ALA A 29 6.14 2.48 -4.48
N LEU A 30 4.98 2.10 -3.95
CA LEU A 30 4.63 2.23 -2.53
C LEU A 30 5.54 1.39 -1.63
N SER A 31 5.93 0.19 -2.07
CA SER A 31 6.84 -0.68 -1.32
C SER A 31 8.25 -0.10 -1.27
N LYS A 32 8.76 0.47 -2.38
CA LYS A 32 10.05 1.20 -2.42
C LYS A 32 10.09 2.41 -1.47
N LEU A 33 8.93 2.99 -1.17
CA LEU A 33 8.78 4.09 -0.24
C LEU A 33 8.48 3.63 1.20
N GLU A 34 8.51 2.33 1.45
CA GLU A 34 8.22 1.69 2.75
C GLU A 34 6.82 2.04 3.28
N LEU A 35 5.85 2.25 2.38
CA LEU A 35 4.48 2.62 2.75
C LEU A 35 3.57 1.39 2.83
N VAL A 36 4.00 0.29 2.22
CA VAL A 36 3.29 -0.98 2.21
C VAL A 36 4.26 -2.12 2.43
N ASP A 37 3.80 -3.10 3.20
CA ASP A 37 4.49 -4.36 3.45
C ASP A 37 3.80 -5.45 2.64
N MET A 38 4.58 -6.20 1.87
CA MET A 38 4.13 -7.45 1.28
C MET A 38 4.18 -8.48 2.40
N GLY A 39 3.05 -9.15 2.70
CA GLY A 39 2.99 -10.16 3.75
C GLY A 39 4.07 -11.25 3.63
N PRO A 40 4.23 -12.11 4.66
CA PRO A 40 5.33 -13.07 4.70
C PRO A 40 5.40 -13.91 3.42
N PRO A 41 6.62 -14.20 2.93
CA PRO A 41 6.84 -14.85 1.64
C PRO A 41 6.29 -16.29 1.59
N ASP A 42 6.05 -16.92 2.74
CA ASP A 42 5.51 -18.28 2.85
C ASP A 42 3.99 -18.36 2.58
N VAL A 43 3.33 -17.23 2.32
CA VAL A 43 1.89 -17.19 2.04
C VAL A 43 1.66 -17.31 0.54
N VAL A 44 0.83 -18.27 0.13
CA VAL A 44 0.48 -18.54 -1.29
C VAL A 44 -0.07 -17.30 -2.02
N MET A 45 -0.74 -16.41 -1.29
CA MET A 45 -1.19 -15.09 -1.78
C MET A 45 -0.95 -14.03 -0.70
N PRO A 46 0.24 -13.41 -0.64
CA PRO A 46 0.53 -12.41 0.38
C PRO A 46 -0.32 -11.16 0.09
N LYS A 47 -1.11 -10.74 1.06
CA LYS A 47 -1.91 -9.51 0.94
C LYS A 47 -1.05 -8.31 1.30
N PRO A 48 -1.03 -7.25 0.48
CA PRO A 48 -0.34 -6.03 0.86
C PRO A 48 -1.01 -5.41 2.08
N ARG A 49 -0.20 -4.84 2.98
CA ARG A 49 -0.66 -4.11 4.17
C ARG A 49 -0.01 -2.75 4.22
N VAL A 50 -0.74 -1.75 4.70
CA VAL A 50 -0.15 -0.42 4.93
C VAL A 50 0.82 -0.50 6.11
N SER A 51 2.04 0.00 5.92
CA SER A 51 3.06 0.04 6.96
C SER A 51 2.77 1.14 7.99
N ALA A 52 3.50 1.17 9.10
CA ALA A 52 3.42 2.26 10.08
C ALA A 52 3.67 3.65 9.44
N ARG A 53 4.64 3.72 8.50
CA ARG A 53 4.96 4.94 7.74
C ARG A 53 3.81 5.33 6.81
N GLY A 54 3.23 4.36 6.10
CA GLY A 54 2.05 4.56 5.25
C GLY A 54 0.86 5.12 6.05
N HIS A 55 0.59 4.57 7.24
CA HIS A 55 -0.43 5.10 8.14
C HIS A 55 -0.15 6.53 8.59
N GLY A 56 1.11 6.88 8.86
CA GLY A 56 1.52 8.25 9.16
C GLY A 56 1.19 9.23 8.03
N MET A 57 1.50 8.84 6.79
CA MET A 57 1.19 9.65 5.62
C MET A 57 -0.32 9.79 5.37
N LEU A 58 -1.08 8.70 5.50
CA LEU A 58 -2.54 8.75 5.36
C LEU A 58 -3.20 9.66 6.40
N ARG A 59 -2.65 9.73 7.62
CA ARG A 59 -3.10 10.70 8.64
C ARG A 59 -2.80 12.13 8.24
N ALA A 60 -1.63 12.40 7.65
CA ALA A 60 -1.26 13.74 7.19
C ALA A 60 -2.10 14.25 6.00
N LEU A 61 -2.72 13.35 5.23
CA LEU A 61 -3.64 13.68 4.13
C LEU A 61 -5.07 13.99 4.59
N ARG A 62 -5.45 13.56 5.80
CA ARG A 62 -6.72 13.91 6.41
C ARG A 62 -6.53 15.21 7.19
N CYS A 63 -6.82 16.34 6.53
CA CYS A 63 -6.97 17.63 7.19
C CYS A 63 -8.10 17.59 8.24
#